data_AF-A0A317MF07-F1
#
_entry.id   AF-A0A317MF07-F1
#
_cell.length_a   1.000
_cell.length_b   1.000
_cell.length_c   1.000
_cell.angle_alpha   90.00
_cell.angle_beta   90.00
_cell.angle_gamma   90.00
#
_symmetry.space_group_name_H-M   'P 1'
#
loop_
_entity.id
_entity.type
_entity.pdbx_description
1 polymer ?
#
loop_
_entity_poly.entity_id
_entity_poly.type
_entity_poly.pdbx_seq_one_letter_code
_entity_poly.pdbx_strand_id
1 'polypeptide(L)'
;MTDISPAPTAVPQPLWDAIRDLDLPKRHLKDLTAFPDEAGEILLEAVDVLRERDEHAARTLAEALREHAPKSGHRQFATNQIVTMLRAEGRTAEADALLKELMDSGLERGVAVLLAEDLASRGDFEKALHCYNVVCRGMLAQPPETVAELNRLGLLPLLGRARMREALGMAPDAHDLATRSTDAYLPPLEDDLRGAPSGHLPTDERPAPSPGRNEPCSCGSGRKFKKCCGSPLAR
;
A
#
# COMPACT_ATOMS: atom_id res chain seq x y z
N MET A 1 -39.94 7.49 -12.60
CA MET A 1 -39.62 6.74 -11.38
C MET A 1 -38.45 5.85 -11.71
N THR A 2 -37.24 6.35 -11.48
CA THR A 2 -36.00 5.58 -11.58
C THR A 2 -36.05 4.49 -10.53
N ASP A 3 -35.92 3.25 -10.96
CA ASP A 3 -35.93 2.07 -10.09
C ASP A 3 -34.64 2.09 -9.26
N ILE A 4 -34.75 2.55 -8.01
CA ILE A 4 -33.63 2.59 -7.06
C ILE A 4 -33.44 1.15 -6.58
N SER A 5 -32.64 0.37 -7.31
CA SER A 5 -32.18 -0.91 -6.80
C SER A 5 -31.41 -0.66 -5.51
N PRO A 6 -31.82 -1.27 -4.38
CA PRO A 6 -31.16 -1.04 -3.10
C PRO A 6 -29.70 -1.51 -3.17
N ALA A 7 -28.83 -0.87 -2.39
CA ALA A 7 -27.44 -1.30 -2.29
C ALA A 7 -27.38 -2.76 -1.80
N PRO A 8 -26.41 -3.57 -2.27
CA PRO A 8 -26.08 -4.82 -1.61
C PRO A 8 -25.79 -4.56 -0.12
N THR A 9 -26.26 -5.44 0.77
CA THR A 9 -26.35 -5.19 2.23
C THR A 9 -25.06 -4.72 2.91
N ALA A 10 -23.88 -5.05 2.34
CA ALA A 10 -22.58 -4.66 2.91
C ALA A 10 -21.89 -3.48 2.17
N VAL A 11 -22.48 -2.95 1.10
CA VAL A 11 -21.98 -1.76 0.40
C VAL A 11 -22.59 -0.52 1.05
N PRO A 12 -21.77 0.44 1.55
CA PRO A 12 -22.31 1.69 2.07
C PRO A 12 -23.19 2.40 1.03
N GLN A 13 -24.38 2.84 1.43
CA GLN A 13 -25.33 3.49 0.52
C GLN A 13 -24.72 4.67 -0.28
N PRO A 14 -23.91 5.58 0.33
CA PRO A 14 -23.26 6.65 -0.43
C PRO A 14 -22.30 6.13 -1.51
N LEU A 15 -21.59 5.04 -1.22
CA LEU A 15 -20.71 4.39 -2.19
C LEU A 15 -21.54 3.81 -3.35
N TRP A 16 -22.64 3.12 -3.04
CA TRP A 16 -23.52 2.55 -4.07
C TRP A 16 -24.18 3.63 -4.93
N ASP A 17 -24.71 4.69 -4.33
CA ASP A 17 -25.37 5.77 -5.05
C ASP A 17 -24.42 6.47 -6.03
N ALA A 18 -23.13 6.59 -5.68
CA ALA A 18 -22.12 7.18 -6.55
C ALA A 18 -21.75 6.30 -7.76
N ILE A 19 -21.97 4.98 -7.70
CA ILE A 19 -21.41 4.03 -8.68
C ILE A 19 -22.46 3.20 -9.43
N ARG A 20 -23.72 3.16 -8.95
CA ARG A 20 -24.77 2.29 -9.50
C ARG A 20 -25.11 2.57 -10.97
N ASP A 21 -24.84 3.79 -11.44
CA ASP A 21 -25.10 4.21 -12.81
C ASP A 21 -23.87 4.01 -13.74
N LEU A 22 -22.75 3.50 -13.20
CA LEU A 22 -21.57 3.14 -13.98
C LEU A 22 -21.75 1.78 -14.67
N ASP A 23 -21.22 1.63 -15.88
CA ASP A 23 -21.18 0.34 -16.61
C ASP A 23 -20.08 -0.57 -16.03
N LEU A 24 -20.30 -1.05 -14.81
CA LEU A 24 -19.36 -1.95 -14.14
C LEU A 24 -19.27 -3.29 -14.90
N PRO A 25 -18.07 -3.90 -15.01
CA PRO A 25 -17.94 -5.17 -15.71
C PRO A 25 -18.80 -6.26 -15.05
N LYS A 26 -19.55 -7.02 -15.86
CA LYS A 26 -20.54 -8.00 -15.39
C LYS A 26 -20.04 -8.98 -14.32
N ARG A 27 -18.76 -9.37 -14.38
CA ARG A 27 -18.15 -10.24 -13.36
C ARG A 27 -18.19 -9.58 -11.97
N HIS A 28 -17.81 -8.32 -11.85
CA HIS A 28 -17.77 -7.61 -10.57
C HIS A 28 -19.17 -7.36 -10.02
N LEU A 29 -20.17 -7.10 -10.88
CA LEU A 29 -21.58 -7.02 -10.43
C LEU A 29 -22.06 -8.34 -9.82
N LYS A 30 -21.69 -9.46 -10.45
CA LYS A 30 -21.98 -10.80 -9.92
C LYS A 30 -21.24 -11.04 -8.60
N ASP A 31 -19.96 -10.68 -8.53
CA ASP A 31 -19.13 -10.88 -7.34
C ASP A 31 -19.59 -9.99 -6.18
N LEU A 32 -20.01 -8.75 -6.43
CA LEU A 32 -20.63 -7.87 -5.41
C LEU A 32 -21.90 -8.46 -4.81
N THR A 33 -22.65 -9.21 -5.61
CA THR A 33 -23.87 -9.89 -5.14
C THR A 33 -23.52 -11.13 -4.33
N ALA A 34 -22.48 -11.87 -4.75
CA ALA A 34 -22.07 -13.13 -4.13
C ALA A 34 -21.24 -12.91 -2.83
N PHE A 35 -20.42 -11.88 -2.81
CA PHE A 35 -19.43 -11.57 -1.77
C PHE A 35 -19.52 -10.09 -1.36
N PRO A 36 -20.65 -9.64 -0.81
CA PRO A 36 -20.86 -8.22 -0.51
C PRO A 36 -19.85 -7.68 0.53
N ASP A 37 -19.34 -8.54 1.42
CA ASP A 37 -18.33 -8.15 2.43
C ASP A 37 -16.95 -7.84 1.81
N GLU A 38 -16.69 -8.31 0.59
CA GLU A 38 -15.47 -8.08 -0.20
C GLU A 38 -15.63 -6.90 -1.18
N ALA A 39 -16.75 -6.16 -1.10
CA ALA A 39 -17.09 -5.15 -2.09
C ALA A 39 -15.99 -4.11 -2.35
N GLY A 40 -15.22 -3.73 -1.33
CA GLY A 40 -14.12 -2.79 -1.53
C GLY A 40 -13.02 -3.34 -2.43
N GLU A 41 -12.64 -4.61 -2.29
CA GLU A 41 -11.62 -5.25 -3.12
C GLU A 41 -12.14 -5.44 -4.55
N ILE A 42 -13.37 -5.93 -4.67
CA ILE A 42 -14.05 -6.12 -5.96
C ILE A 42 -14.15 -4.81 -6.75
N LEU A 43 -14.49 -3.70 -6.06
CA LEU A 43 -14.60 -2.40 -6.71
C LEU A 43 -13.24 -1.80 -7.05
N LEU A 44 -12.19 -2.03 -6.25
CA LEU A 44 -10.82 -1.62 -6.60
C LEU A 44 -10.33 -2.33 -7.86
N GLU A 45 -10.60 -3.63 -8.00
CA GLU A 45 -10.31 -4.38 -9.23
C GLU A 45 -11.11 -3.84 -10.43
N ALA A 46 -12.38 -3.45 -10.19
CA ALA A 46 -13.21 -2.86 -11.23
C ALA A 46 -12.64 -1.52 -11.73
N VAL A 47 -12.01 -0.70 -10.88
CA VAL A 47 -11.31 0.53 -11.30
C VAL A 47 -10.22 0.20 -12.33
N ASP A 48 -9.38 -0.79 -12.05
CA ASP A 48 -8.27 -1.14 -12.96
C ASP A 48 -8.77 -1.65 -14.31
N VAL A 49 -9.87 -2.42 -14.33
CA VAL A 49 -10.51 -2.86 -15.58
C VAL A 49 -11.17 -1.71 -16.33
N LEU A 50 -11.82 -0.79 -15.62
CA LEU A 50 -12.45 0.38 -16.24
C LEU A 50 -11.43 1.32 -16.83
N ARG A 51 -10.25 1.48 -16.21
CA ARG A 51 -9.19 2.40 -16.68
C ARG A 51 -8.80 2.17 -18.14
N GLU A 52 -8.87 0.93 -18.62
CA GLU A 52 -8.55 0.59 -20.02
C GLU A 52 -9.68 0.90 -21.02
N ARG A 53 -10.91 1.08 -20.52
CA ARG A 53 -12.13 1.18 -21.36
C ARG A 53 -12.81 2.54 -21.26
N ASP A 54 -12.84 3.11 -20.07
CA ASP A 54 -13.47 4.37 -19.72
C ASP A 54 -12.76 4.97 -18.49
N GLU A 55 -11.80 5.85 -18.76
CA GLU A 55 -11.02 6.52 -17.71
C GLU A 55 -11.88 7.42 -16.81
N HIS A 56 -12.95 8.01 -17.35
CA HIS A 56 -13.85 8.84 -16.57
C HIS A 56 -14.64 8.00 -15.56
N ALA A 57 -15.19 6.86 -16.00
CA ALA A 57 -15.87 5.93 -15.10
C ALA A 57 -14.91 5.36 -14.05
N ALA A 58 -13.68 5.03 -14.44
CA ALA A 58 -12.64 4.55 -13.52
C ALA A 58 -12.31 5.59 -12.43
N ARG A 59 -12.16 6.86 -12.84
CA ARG A 59 -11.91 7.97 -11.91
C ARG A 59 -13.09 8.19 -10.96
N THR A 60 -14.32 8.23 -11.47
CA THR A 60 -15.54 8.38 -10.65
C THR A 60 -15.65 7.25 -9.62
N LEU A 61 -15.40 6.00 -10.01
CA LEU A 61 -15.41 4.88 -9.09
C LEU A 61 -14.31 4.99 -8.01
N ALA A 62 -13.09 5.36 -8.40
CA ALA A 62 -11.99 5.54 -7.46
C ALA A 62 -12.24 6.70 -6.48
N GLU A 63 -12.84 7.80 -6.93
CA GLU A 63 -13.24 8.92 -6.07
C GLU A 63 -14.31 8.51 -5.05
N ALA A 64 -15.34 7.76 -5.51
CA ALA A 64 -16.36 7.21 -4.62
C ALA A 64 -15.76 6.27 -3.56
N LEU A 65 -14.82 5.41 -3.96
CA LEU A 65 -14.10 4.54 -3.03
C LEU A 65 -13.25 5.35 -2.05
N ARG A 66 -12.51 6.36 -2.51
CA ARG A 66 -11.71 7.24 -1.66
C ARG A 66 -12.57 7.92 -0.60
N GLU A 67 -13.79 8.34 -0.93
CA GLU A 67 -14.66 9.07 -0.01
C GLU A 67 -15.45 8.15 0.93
N HIS A 68 -15.94 7.01 0.42
CA HIS A 68 -16.99 6.24 1.09
C HIS A 68 -16.61 4.80 1.44
N ALA A 69 -15.46 4.28 1.00
CA ALA A 69 -15.08 2.91 1.34
C ALA A 69 -14.88 2.79 2.87
N PRO A 70 -15.40 1.72 3.51
CA PRO A 70 -15.40 1.61 4.97
C PRO A 70 -13.99 1.40 5.54
N LYS A 71 -13.17 0.58 4.87
CA LYS A 71 -11.79 0.32 5.27
C LYS A 71 -10.86 1.42 4.75
N SER A 72 -9.98 1.94 5.61
CA SER A 72 -8.98 2.95 5.25
C SER A 72 -8.06 2.47 4.13
N GLY A 73 -7.65 1.20 4.15
CA GLY A 73 -6.83 0.60 3.10
C GLY A 73 -7.46 0.78 1.72
N HIS A 74 -8.76 0.50 1.58
CA HIS A 74 -9.44 0.68 0.31
C HIS A 74 -9.44 2.15 -0.17
N ARG A 75 -9.64 3.10 0.76
CA ARG A 75 -9.55 4.54 0.44
C ARG A 75 -8.14 4.93 -0.01
N GLN A 76 -7.11 4.39 0.63
CA GLN A 76 -5.71 4.64 0.28
C GLN A 76 -5.33 4.03 -1.07
N PHE A 77 -5.76 2.79 -1.37
CA PHE A 77 -5.58 2.16 -2.68
C PHE A 77 -6.27 2.96 -3.79
N ALA A 78 -7.53 3.37 -3.57
CA ALA A 78 -8.27 4.19 -4.53
C ALA A 78 -7.58 5.55 -4.75
N THR A 79 -7.06 6.18 -3.69
CA THR A 79 -6.26 7.40 -3.80
C THR A 79 -5.01 7.19 -4.66
N ASN A 80 -4.31 6.07 -4.50
CA ASN A 80 -3.15 5.73 -5.33
C ASN A 80 -3.53 5.47 -6.81
N GLN A 81 -4.68 4.84 -7.07
CA GLN A 81 -5.20 4.68 -8.43
C GLN A 81 -5.50 6.05 -9.07
N ILE A 82 -6.09 7.00 -8.33
CA ILE A 82 -6.32 8.39 -8.79
C ILE A 82 -4.99 9.09 -9.09
N VAL A 83 -4.00 8.99 -8.20
CA VAL A 83 -2.65 9.54 -8.42
C VAL A 83 -2.05 9.00 -9.72
N THR A 84 -2.18 7.70 -9.96
CA THR A 84 -1.69 7.05 -11.19
C THR A 84 -2.36 7.59 -12.45
N MET A 85 -3.70 7.72 -12.43
CA MET A 85 -4.47 8.27 -13.55
C MET A 85 -4.12 9.74 -13.82
N LEU A 86 -4.06 10.58 -12.78
CA LEU A 86 -3.67 11.99 -12.93
C LEU A 86 -2.27 12.16 -13.53
N ARG A 87 -1.31 11.30 -13.16
CA ARG A 87 0.02 11.33 -13.75
C ARG A 87 0.01 10.94 -15.23
N ALA A 88 -0.80 9.95 -15.61
CA ALA A 88 -0.96 9.55 -17.00
C ALA A 88 -1.53 10.70 -17.87
N GLU A 89 -2.41 11.51 -17.30
CA GLU A 89 -2.95 12.73 -17.93
C GLU A 89 -1.98 13.93 -17.92
N GLY A 90 -0.80 13.81 -17.30
CA GLY A 90 0.15 14.92 -17.12
C GLY A 90 -0.25 15.95 -16.04
N ARG A 91 -1.27 15.66 -15.22
CA ARG A 91 -1.73 16.50 -14.11
C ARG A 91 -0.88 16.28 -12.86
N THR A 92 0.43 16.48 -13.00
CA THR A 92 1.44 16.14 -11.98
C THR A 92 1.24 16.87 -10.66
N ALA A 93 0.87 18.15 -10.68
CA ALA A 93 0.68 18.95 -9.46
C ALA A 93 -0.46 18.41 -8.58
N GLU A 94 -1.56 17.96 -9.20
CA GLU A 94 -2.71 17.38 -8.48
C GLU A 94 -2.37 15.99 -7.95
N ALA A 95 -1.66 15.18 -8.75
CA ALA A 95 -1.15 13.89 -8.31
C ALA A 95 -0.20 14.01 -7.12
N ASP A 96 0.69 14.99 -7.12
CA ASP A 96 1.62 15.23 -6.02
C ASP A 96 0.91 15.72 -4.76
N ALA A 97 -0.12 16.56 -4.89
CA ALA A 97 -0.94 17.00 -3.77
C ALA A 97 -1.68 15.83 -3.10
N LEU A 98 -2.31 14.96 -3.90
CA LEU A 98 -2.98 13.77 -3.40
C LEU A 98 -2.01 12.76 -2.78
N LEU A 99 -0.85 12.54 -3.41
CA LEU A 99 0.19 11.68 -2.85
C LEU A 99 0.67 12.20 -1.50
N LYS A 100 0.84 13.53 -1.36
CA LYS A 100 1.22 14.13 -0.09
C LYS A 100 0.16 13.89 1.00
N GLU A 101 -1.11 14.12 0.68
CA GLU A 101 -2.23 13.84 1.60
C GLU A 101 -2.24 12.38 2.04
N LEU A 102 -2.08 11.47 1.08
CA LEU A 102 -2.01 10.03 1.33
C LEU A 102 -0.86 9.68 2.29
N MET A 103 0.34 10.22 2.05
CA MET A 103 1.49 9.99 2.92
C MET A 103 1.32 10.56 4.34
N ASP A 104 0.68 11.71 4.47
CA ASP A 104 0.46 12.38 5.77
C ASP A 104 -0.59 11.65 6.63
N SER A 105 -1.54 10.94 6.01
CA SER A 105 -2.63 10.21 6.69
C SER A 105 -2.19 8.92 7.43
N GLY A 106 -0.93 8.53 7.28
CA GLY A 106 -0.40 7.27 7.79
C GLY A 106 -0.67 6.10 6.83
N LEU A 107 0.36 5.69 6.10
CA LEU A 107 0.25 4.63 5.10
C LEU A 107 0.00 3.25 5.71
N GLU A 108 -0.97 2.54 5.14
CA GLU A 108 -1.11 1.10 5.32
C GLU A 108 -0.05 0.33 4.54
N ARG A 109 0.31 -0.87 5.04
CA ARG A 109 1.38 -1.69 4.48
C ARG A 109 1.17 -2.00 2.99
N GLY A 110 -0.05 -2.36 2.59
CA GLY A 110 -0.37 -2.71 1.20
C GLY A 110 -0.09 -1.56 0.23
N VAL A 111 -0.50 -0.34 0.56
CA VAL A 111 -0.29 0.84 -0.28
C VAL A 111 1.17 1.30 -0.24
N ALA A 112 1.84 1.18 0.91
CA ALA A 112 3.26 1.46 1.01
C ALA A 112 4.12 0.57 0.09
N VAL A 113 3.74 -0.69 -0.12
CA VAL A 113 4.43 -1.58 -1.09
C VAL A 113 4.33 -1.00 -2.50
N LEU A 114 3.14 -0.59 -2.94
CA LEU A 114 2.93 -0.04 -4.27
C LEU A 114 3.74 1.24 -4.51
N LEU A 115 3.76 2.13 -3.50
CA LEU A 115 4.42 3.42 -3.61
C LEU A 115 5.95 3.32 -3.57
N ALA A 116 6.51 2.34 -2.84
CA ALA A 116 7.94 2.28 -2.59
C ALA A 116 8.78 2.20 -3.87
N GLU A 117 8.45 1.27 -4.77
CA GLU A 117 9.18 1.09 -6.03
C GLU A 117 8.87 2.19 -7.05
N ASP A 118 7.61 2.63 -7.15
CA ASP A 118 7.21 3.73 -8.05
C ASP A 118 7.99 5.02 -7.70
N LEU A 119 8.02 5.40 -6.43
CA LEU A 119 8.75 6.59 -5.98
C LEU A 119 10.26 6.44 -6.17
N ALA A 120 10.81 5.25 -5.90
CA ALA A 120 12.23 4.98 -6.14
C ALA A 120 12.59 5.12 -7.63
N SER A 121 11.75 4.61 -8.53
CA SER A 121 11.97 4.70 -10.00
C SER A 121 11.96 6.14 -10.52
N ARG A 122 11.26 7.05 -9.81
CA ARG A 122 11.18 8.48 -10.11
C ARG A 122 12.31 9.30 -9.47
N GLY A 123 13.14 8.69 -8.63
CA GLY A 123 14.21 9.38 -7.89
C GLY A 123 13.77 10.04 -6.57
N ASP A 124 12.52 9.83 -6.13
CA ASP A 124 11.97 10.37 -4.88
C ASP A 124 12.42 9.50 -3.68
N PHE A 125 13.73 9.33 -3.50
CA PHE A 125 14.31 8.36 -2.57
C PHE A 125 13.90 8.57 -1.10
N GLU A 126 13.66 9.80 -0.67
CA GLU A 126 13.19 10.08 0.70
C GLU A 126 11.78 9.51 0.94
N LYS A 127 10.86 9.70 0.00
CA LYS A 127 9.49 9.19 0.09
C LYS A 127 9.47 7.67 -0.10
N ALA A 128 10.30 7.15 -1.01
CA ALA A 128 10.49 5.72 -1.19
C ALA A 128 11.02 5.05 0.09
N LEU A 129 12.03 5.64 0.73
CA LEU A 129 12.55 5.15 2.01
C LEU A 129 11.47 5.18 3.11
N HIS A 130 10.64 6.22 3.15
CA HIS A 130 9.50 6.27 4.07
C HIS A 130 8.55 5.07 3.86
N CYS A 131 8.20 4.78 2.60
CA CYS A 131 7.35 3.64 2.26
C CYS A 131 7.99 2.31 2.66
N TYR A 132 9.26 2.07 2.31
CA TYR A 132 9.98 0.86 2.73
C TYR A 132 10.04 0.70 4.25
N ASN A 133 10.22 1.78 5.01
CA ASN A 133 10.16 1.72 6.48
C ASN A 133 8.78 1.32 7.02
N VAL A 134 7.69 1.68 6.33
CA VAL A 134 6.34 1.21 6.66
C VAL A 134 6.22 -0.29 6.34
N VAL A 135 6.66 -0.72 5.16
CA VAL A 135 6.61 -2.13 4.73
C VAL A 135 7.42 -3.04 5.66
N CYS A 136 8.61 -2.60 6.07
CA CYS A 136 9.53 -3.36 6.91
C CYS A 136 9.27 -3.21 8.41
N ARG A 137 8.24 -2.47 8.85
CA ARG A 137 8.05 -2.12 10.28
C ARG A 137 8.08 -3.34 11.21
N GLY A 138 7.45 -4.45 10.81
CA GLY A 138 7.45 -5.70 11.58
C GLY A 138 8.85 -6.32 11.69
N MET A 139 9.57 -6.41 10.57
CA MET A 139 10.93 -6.95 10.50
C MET A 139 11.93 -6.08 11.29
N LEU A 140 11.82 -4.75 11.18
CA LEU A 140 12.69 -3.80 11.89
C LEU A 140 12.45 -3.78 13.40
N ALA A 141 11.30 -4.28 13.87
CA ALA A 141 11.01 -4.43 15.30
C ALA A 141 11.66 -5.70 15.91
N GLN A 142 12.08 -6.65 15.07
CA GLN A 142 12.80 -7.85 15.50
C GLN A 142 14.32 -7.64 15.48
N PRO A 143 15.08 -8.45 16.23
CA PRO A 143 16.55 -8.44 16.14
C PRO A 143 17.03 -8.65 14.70
N PRO A 144 18.08 -7.94 14.23
CA PRO A 144 18.58 -8.07 12.85
C PRO A 144 18.92 -9.50 12.42
N GLU A 145 19.24 -10.37 13.37
CA GLU A 145 19.58 -11.78 13.14
C GLU A 145 18.41 -12.57 12.55
N THR A 146 17.15 -12.18 12.83
CA THR A 146 15.96 -12.86 12.29
C THR A 146 15.83 -12.68 10.78
N VAL A 147 16.56 -11.73 10.17
CA VAL A 147 16.62 -11.56 8.71
C VAL A 147 17.19 -12.82 8.03
N ALA A 148 18.02 -13.60 8.72
CA ALA A 148 18.56 -14.86 8.19
C ALA A 148 17.49 -15.94 7.97
N GLU A 149 16.29 -15.79 8.55
CA GLU A 149 15.17 -16.74 8.42
C GLU A 149 14.29 -16.42 7.20
N LEU A 150 14.47 -15.26 6.57
CA LEU A 150 13.67 -14.84 5.42
C LEU A 150 14.10 -15.56 4.14
N ASN A 151 13.11 -15.90 3.30
CA ASN A 151 13.35 -16.29 1.92
C ASN A 151 13.60 -15.07 1.02
N ARG A 152 13.90 -15.30 -0.26
CA ARG A 152 14.26 -14.23 -1.21
C ARG A 152 13.13 -13.21 -1.35
N LEU A 153 11.89 -13.68 -1.47
CA LEU A 153 10.71 -12.83 -1.55
C LEU A 153 10.53 -11.96 -0.30
N GLY A 154 10.68 -12.55 0.90
CA GLY A 154 10.59 -11.85 2.18
C GLY A 154 11.70 -10.81 2.39
N LEU A 155 12.85 -11.00 1.74
CA LEU A 155 14.00 -10.11 1.83
C LEU A 155 13.87 -8.84 0.96
N LEU A 156 13.07 -8.88 -0.12
CA LEU A 156 12.97 -7.77 -1.09
C LEU A 156 12.67 -6.40 -0.48
N PRO A 157 11.74 -6.24 0.49
CA PRO A 157 11.48 -4.94 1.09
C PRO A 157 12.69 -4.36 1.83
N LEU A 158 13.46 -5.20 2.54
CA LEU A 158 14.65 -4.77 3.25
C LEU A 158 15.78 -4.40 2.27
N LEU A 159 15.91 -5.11 1.15
CA LEU A 159 16.84 -4.74 0.07
C LEU A 159 16.49 -3.37 -0.52
N GLY A 160 15.21 -3.15 -0.82
CA GLY A 160 14.72 -1.86 -1.29
C GLY A 160 15.03 -0.73 -0.30
N ARG A 161 14.75 -0.96 0.99
CA ARG A 161 15.12 -0.04 2.08
C ARG A 161 16.61 0.29 2.09
N ALA A 162 17.47 -0.74 2.10
CA ALA A 162 18.93 -0.59 2.15
C ALA A 162 19.46 0.20 0.94
N ARG A 163 18.91 -0.05 -0.26
CA ARG A 163 19.24 0.70 -1.47
C ARG A 163 18.85 2.18 -1.35
N MET A 164 17.68 2.50 -0.81
CA MET A 164 17.26 3.89 -0.63
C MET A 164 18.14 4.62 0.38
N ARG A 165 18.53 3.95 1.49
CA ARG A 165 19.47 4.51 2.47
C ARG A 165 20.83 4.81 1.85
N GLU A 166 21.35 3.89 1.04
CA GLU A 166 22.60 4.07 0.31
C GLU A 166 22.52 5.23 -0.69
N ALA A 167 21.44 5.31 -1.48
CA ALA A 167 21.22 6.41 -2.42
C ALA A 167 21.14 7.79 -1.75
N LEU A 168 20.69 7.84 -0.48
CA LEU A 168 20.65 9.04 0.35
C LEU A 168 21.95 9.30 1.14
N GLY A 169 23.00 8.49 0.93
CA GLY A 169 24.29 8.63 1.62
C GLY A 169 24.25 8.26 3.10
N MET A 170 23.23 7.50 3.55
CA MET A 170 23.13 7.04 4.92
C MET A 170 24.04 5.84 5.16
N ALA A 171 24.68 5.78 6.32
CA ALA A 171 25.41 4.59 6.73
C ALA A 171 24.45 3.39 6.89
N PRO A 172 24.86 2.16 6.50
CA PRO A 172 24.05 0.98 6.69
C PRO A 172 23.83 0.72 8.19
N ASP A 173 22.61 0.34 8.55
CA ASP A 173 22.31 -0.15 9.91
C ASP A 173 22.44 -1.67 10.01
N ALA A 174 22.19 -2.23 11.19
CA ALA A 174 22.33 -3.67 11.43
C ALA A 174 21.40 -4.52 10.55
N HIS A 175 20.18 -4.06 10.28
CA HIS A 175 19.25 -4.75 9.37
C HIS A 175 19.73 -4.66 7.93
N ASP A 176 20.31 -3.52 7.50
CA ASP A 176 20.91 -3.41 6.16
C ASP A 176 22.09 -4.38 6.00
N LEU A 177 22.95 -4.52 7.01
CA LEU A 177 24.08 -5.44 7.02
C LEU A 177 23.62 -6.91 7.01
N ALA A 178 22.66 -7.26 7.87
CA ALA A 178 22.09 -8.61 7.92
C ALA A 178 21.42 -8.95 6.57
N THR A 179 20.70 -8.00 5.98
CA THR A 179 20.05 -8.15 4.68
C THR A 179 21.06 -8.46 3.58
N ARG A 180 22.15 -7.70 3.47
CA ARG A 180 23.21 -7.95 2.46
C ARG A 180 23.90 -9.29 2.68
N SER A 181 24.10 -9.68 3.95
CA SER A 181 24.66 -10.99 4.28
C SER A 181 23.73 -12.11 3.83
N THR A 182 22.45 -12.06 4.19
CA THR A 182 21.45 -13.06 3.79
C THR A 182 21.29 -13.14 2.27
N ASP A 183 21.23 -11.99 1.58
CA ASP A 183 21.07 -11.90 0.13
C ASP A 183 22.13 -12.67 -0.66
N ALA A 184 23.36 -12.73 -0.13
CA ALA A 184 24.49 -13.40 -0.76
C ALA A 184 24.36 -14.93 -0.80
N TYR A 185 23.54 -15.51 0.09
CA TYR A 185 23.40 -16.96 0.24
C TYR A 185 22.03 -17.49 -0.16
N LEU A 186 21.04 -16.62 -0.37
CA LEU A 186 19.71 -17.04 -0.80
C LEU A 186 19.70 -17.47 -2.28
N PRO A 187 18.93 -18.51 -2.61
CA PRO A 187 18.73 -18.91 -4.00
C PRO A 187 18.04 -17.80 -4.81
N PRO A 188 18.07 -17.91 -6.16
CA PRO A 188 17.32 -17.02 -7.04
C PRO A 188 15.82 -16.99 -6.71
N LEU A 189 15.17 -15.87 -7.03
CA LEU A 189 13.76 -15.63 -6.69
C LEU A 189 12.81 -16.66 -7.33
N GLU A 190 13.19 -17.22 -8.48
CA GLU A 190 12.45 -18.24 -9.20
C GLU A 190 12.19 -19.51 -8.37
N ASP A 191 13.06 -19.79 -7.38
CA ASP A 191 12.89 -20.93 -6.49
C ASP A 191 11.71 -20.71 -5.53
N ASP A 192 11.55 -19.49 -5.00
CA ASP A 192 10.43 -19.13 -4.12
C ASP A 192 9.10 -19.15 -4.87
N LEU A 193 9.07 -18.63 -6.10
CA LEU A 193 7.85 -18.55 -6.92
C LEU A 193 7.32 -19.92 -7.36
N ARG A 194 8.19 -20.93 -7.43
CA ARG A 194 7.78 -22.32 -7.74
C ARG A 194 7.08 -23.01 -6.58
N GLY A 195 7.30 -22.56 -5.34
CA GLY A 195 6.69 -23.11 -4.13
C GLY A 195 5.51 -22.30 -3.58
N ALA A 196 5.30 -21.06 -4.05
CA ALA A 196 4.26 -20.18 -3.54
C ALA A 196 2.87 -20.57 -4.08
N PRO A 197 1.85 -20.79 -3.22
CA PRO A 197 0.47 -20.84 -3.69
C PRO A 197 0.08 -19.49 -4.28
N SER A 198 -0.60 -19.52 -5.43
CA SER A 198 -1.02 -18.31 -6.14
C SER A 198 -1.97 -17.47 -5.26
N GLY A 199 -1.58 -16.24 -4.94
CA GLY A 199 -2.55 -15.17 -4.68
C GLY A 199 -2.70 -14.59 -3.28
N HIS A 200 -1.81 -14.83 -2.29
CA HIS A 200 -1.87 -14.10 -1.02
C HIS A 200 -0.52 -13.47 -0.67
N LEU A 201 -0.47 -12.13 -0.66
CA LEU A 201 0.57 -11.38 0.07
C LEU A 201 0.58 -11.86 1.53
N PRO A 202 1.75 -11.99 2.19
CA PRO A 202 1.82 -12.45 3.59
C PRO A 202 0.94 -11.57 4.48
N THR A 203 -0.21 -12.12 4.88
CA THR A 203 -1.18 -11.45 5.75
C THR A 203 -0.62 -11.39 7.16
N ASP A 204 -0.41 -10.16 7.60
CA ASP A 204 -0.37 -9.65 8.97
C ASP A 204 0.07 -10.66 10.06
N GLU A 205 1.38 -10.79 10.24
CA GLU A 205 1.91 -11.18 11.54
C GLU A 205 1.47 -10.11 12.56
N ARG A 206 0.95 -10.55 13.70
CA ARG A 206 0.43 -9.67 14.77
C ARG A 206 1.34 -8.45 14.94
N PRO A 207 0.79 -7.22 14.93
CA PRO A 207 1.61 -6.03 15.07
C PRO A 207 2.42 -6.14 16.36
N ALA A 208 3.75 -6.11 16.22
CA ALA A 208 4.66 -6.09 17.35
C ALA A 208 4.30 -4.90 18.28
N PRO A 209 4.50 -5.05 19.61
CA PRO A 209 4.21 -3.98 20.55
C PRO A 209 4.94 -2.70 20.12
N SER A 210 4.20 -1.58 20.10
CA SER A 210 4.74 -0.29 19.68
C SER A 210 5.90 0.12 20.60
N PRO A 211 7.00 0.69 20.07
CA PRO A 211 8.07 1.24 20.89
C PRO A 211 7.53 2.21 21.95
N GLY A 212 8.20 2.27 23.09
CA GLY A 212 7.87 3.23 24.14
C GLY A 212 7.86 4.66 23.60
N ARG A 213 6.97 5.54 24.10
CA ARG A 213 6.79 6.93 23.60
C ARG A 213 8.10 7.71 23.38
N ASN A 214 9.14 7.44 24.17
CA ASN A 214 10.43 8.14 24.09
C ASN A 214 11.54 7.34 23.39
N GLU A 215 11.30 6.08 23.02
CA GLU A 215 12.25 5.22 22.30
C GLU A 215 12.38 5.65 20.83
N PRO A 216 13.48 5.28 20.16
CA PRO A 216 13.61 5.46 18.72
C PRO A 216 12.40 4.85 17.99
N CYS A 217 11.85 5.59 17.03
CA CYS A 217 10.75 5.10 16.22
C CYS A 217 11.20 3.87 15.41
N SER A 218 10.43 2.78 15.49
CA SER A 218 10.63 1.57 14.68
C SER A 218 10.53 1.80 13.17
N CYS A 219 10.05 2.98 12.77
CA CYS A 219 10.08 3.47 11.39
C CYS A 219 11.47 3.91 10.90
N GLY A 220 12.55 3.75 11.68
CA GLY A 220 13.91 4.06 11.26
C GLY A 220 14.25 5.54 11.10
N SER A 221 13.35 6.46 11.49
CA SER A 221 13.54 7.91 11.33
C SER A 221 14.55 8.53 12.31
N GLY A 222 15.05 7.75 13.29
CA GLY A 222 15.88 8.25 14.39
C GLY A 222 15.14 9.18 15.39
N ARG A 223 13.89 9.56 15.12
CA ARG A 223 13.07 10.39 16.01
C ARG A 223 12.42 9.56 17.10
N LYS A 224 12.10 10.18 18.24
CA LYS A 224 11.32 9.54 19.32
C LYS A 224 9.95 9.13 18.79
N PHE A 225 9.45 7.95 19.19
CA PHE A 225 8.17 7.40 18.72
C PHE A 225 7.02 8.42 18.81
N LYS A 226 6.87 9.12 19.95
CA LYS A 226 5.83 10.16 20.15
C LYS A 226 5.91 11.38 19.22
N LYS A 227 7.05 11.59 18.56
CA LYS A 227 7.30 12.69 17.61
C LYS A 227 7.35 12.21 16.16
N CYS A 228 7.01 10.94 15.93
CA CYS A 228 7.00 10.32 14.61
C CYS A 228 5.69 9.52 14.48
N CYS A 229 5.75 8.20 14.32
CA CYS A 229 4.57 7.36 14.11
C CYS A 229 3.59 7.30 15.31
N GLY A 230 4.01 7.73 16.51
CA GLY A 230 3.14 7.86 17.69
C GLY A 230 2.67 9.29 17.95
N SER A 231 2.82 10.20 16.99
CA SER A 231 2.35 11.58 17.09
C SER A 231 0.82 11.65 16.95
N PRO A 232 0.11 12.41 17.79
CA PRO A 232 -1.33 12.65 17.61
C PRO A 232 -1.66 13.47 16.35
N LEU A 233 -0.64 14.06 15.70
CA LEU A 233 -0.76 14.73 14.39
C LEU A 233 -0.52 13.78 13.20
N ALA A 234 -0.23 12.50 13.46
CA ALA A 234 0.00 11.46 12.45
C ALA A 234 -1.13 10.41 12.44
N ARG A 235 -2.34 10.82 12.83
CA ARG A 235 -3.56 10.01 12.88
C ARG A 235 -4.63 10.63 11.99
#